data_AF-A0A9W8ZYU7-F1
#
_entry.id   AF-A0A9W8ZYU7-F1
#
_cell.length_a   1.000
_cell.length_b   1.000
_cell.length_c   1.000
_cell.angle_alpha   90.00
_cell.angle_beta   90.00
_cell.angle_gamma   90.00
#
_symmetry.space_group_name_H-M   'P 1'
#
loop_
_entity.id
_entity.type
_entity.pdbx_description
1 polymer ?
#
loop_
_entity_poly.entity_id
_entity_poly.type
_entity_poly.pdbx_seq_one_letter_code
_entity_poly.pdbx_strand_id
1 'polypeptide(L)'
;MKLTDKILAYNSPHPFYTFEFFPPRTDQGFENLLPRIVRMSNLNPLAVSVTWGAGGNTKDTSLNLAELTQSEYRQDTILHLTCTNMEKGTVDEALRAAKECGIQNILALRGDPPRGKEEWIATDPRFQHALDLVTYIRSHPDFSSYFCIGVAAYPEGHPDHLVDEETELSLLKEKVDAGADFIITQLFYDEDQFISWFRKVREKGITLPIIPGLMPIQTYQSFVRLTKLTGSKVPAQVMSDVDAIKHNDQLVKNYGVELAVKMIRRITSETDVSGVHFCTLNLEKSVQRVLESLRWIGYSPQVVPNKLIEEPTTENLPSGTITPVSAANVAALGLFNMPPAETEVGSGELNKADSWDDFPNGRWGDSKSPAYGVQGPWGNNDAINQVTISQWGNPQSLDDLTALFLKYLHSDIDTTPFSSDPILDESKLILPHLRKLTERGWWTVGSQPAVDGIDSSDPVVGWGPRNGYVFQKSFVEFFCTEEDVNMIEKKVAEKGDGWVHYYAANSKGDCRTNVPDDGRNAVTWGVFSGQELIQTTIIERQSFLAWKEEAFSIWLDWASFYRPDSPERKLLESVHNERFLVNIIHHDFKVEEALWTFIFDA
;
A
#
# COMPACT_ATOMS: atom_id res chain seq x y z
N MET A 1 -20.50 -19.49 -0.76
CA MET A 1 -20.99 -19.97 -2.07
C MET A 1 -19.81 -20.01 -3.04
N LYS A 2 -19.79 -20.99 -3.95
CA LYS A 2 -18.81 -21.03 -5.03
C LYS A 2 -19.01 -19.85 -5.97
N LEU A 3 -17.91 -19.20 -6.36
CA LEU A 3 -17.93 -18.00 -7.19
C LEU A 3 -18.53 -18.27 -8.56
N THR A 4 -18.22 -19.41 -9.17
CA THR A 4 -18.79 -19.77 -10.49
C THR A 4 -20.30 -19.93 -10.45
N ASP A 5 -20.87 -20.49 -9.38
CA ASP A 5 -22.32 -20.58 -9.21
C ASP A 5 -22.94 -19.16 -9.12
N LYS A 6 -22.26 -18.24 -8.42
CA LYS A 6 -22.69 -16.83 -8.36
C LYS A 6 -22.59 -16.14 -9.70
N ILE A 7 -21.52 -16.36 -10.46
CA ILE A 7 -21.34 -15.80 -11.81
C ILE A 7 -22.44 -16.29 -12.73
N LEU A 8 -22.78 -17.58 -12.69
CA LEU A 8 -23.85 -18.16 -13.50
C LEU A 8 -25.25 -17.63 -13.10
N ALA A 9 -25.47 -17.39 -11.80
CA ALA A 9 -26.71 -16.83 -11.29
C ALA A 9 -26.79 -15.30 -11.41
N TYR A 10 -25.70 -14.62 -11.79
CA TYR A 10 -25.63 -13.18 -11.84
C TYR A 10 -26.47 -12.63 -13.00
N ASN A 11 -27.54 -11.91 -12.65
CA ASN A 11 -28.50 -11.38 -13.60
C ASN A 11 -28.64 -9.86 -13.43
N SER A 12 -27.65 -9.13 -13.96
CA SER A 12 -27.61 -7.66 -13.97
C SER A 12 -27.32 -7.16 -15.39
N PRO A 13 -27.80 -5.95 -15.78
CA PRO A 13 -27.47 -5.35 -17.07
C PRO A 13 -26.00 -4.91 -17.21
N HIS A 14 -25.24 -4.88 -16.12
CA HIS A 14 -23.82 -4.55 -16.13
C HIS A 14 -22.98 -5.73 -15.64
N PRO A 15 -21.67 -5.79 -16.00
CA PRO A 15 -20.75 -6.77 -15.45
C PRO A 15 -20.69 -6.75 -13.91
N PHE A 16 -20.42 -7.90 -13.30
CA PHE A 16 -20.18 -7.95 -11.85
C PHE A 16 -18.81 -7.37 -11.50
N TYR A 17 -18.56 -7.15 -10.20
CA TYR A 17 -17.25 -6.75 -9.72
C TYR A 17 -16.90 -7.43 -8.40
N THR A 18 -15.61 -7.51 -8.13
CA THR A 18 -15.04 -8.03 -6.87
C THR A 18 -14.00 -7.05 -6.35
N PHE A 19 -13.76 -7.06 -5.04
CA PHE A 19 -12.79 -6.18 -4.38
C PHE A 19 -11.70 -6.99 -3.69
N GLU A 20 -10.44 -6.66 -3.93
CA GLU A 20 -9.31 -7.24 -3.22
C GLU A 20 -8.90 -6.38 -2.02
N PHE A 21 -8.70 -7.03 -0.88
CA PHE A 21 -8.19 -6.45 0.35
C PHE A 21 -6.91 -7.15 0.82
N PHE A 22 -6.07 -6.36 1.47
CA PHE A 22 -4.81 -6.78 2.07
C PHE A 22 -4.96 -6.83 3.59
N PRO A 23 -4.49 -7.88 4.28
CA PRO A 23 -4.43 -7.84 5.74
C PRO A 23 -3.52 -6.68 6.18
N PRO A 24 -4.02 -5.72 6.97
CA PRO A 24 -3.20 -4.59 7.44
C PRO A 24 -2.04 -5.07 8.31
N ARG A 25 -0.96 -4.27 8.37
CA ARG A 25 0.24 -4.61 9.15
C ARG A 25 0.08 -4.36 10.66
N THR A 26 -0.90 -3.54 11.06
CA THR A 26 -1.14 -3.15 12.44
C THR A 26 -2.53 -3.59 12.87
N ASP A 27 -2.69 -3.95 14.15
CA ASP A 27 -4.00 -4.30 14.72
C ASP A 27 -5.00 -3.14 14.57
N GLN A 28 -4.52 -1.90 14.75
CA GLN A 28 -5.35 -0.72 14.57
C GLN A 28 -5.77 -0.51 13.11
N GLY A 29 -4.87 -0.76 12.15
CA GLY A 29 -5.20 -0.74 10.73
C GLY A 29 -6.21 -1.83 10.37
N PHE A 30 -6.13 -3.00 11.03
CA PHE A 30 -7.11 -4.08 10.91
C PHE A 30 -8.49 -3.62 11.40
N GLU A 31 -8.59 -3.09 12.62
CA GLU A 31 -9.84 -2.55 13.18
C GLU A 31 -10.47 -1.48 12.28
N ASN A 32 -9.64 -0.62 11.70
CA ASN A 32 -10.09 0.46 10.83
C ASN A 32 -10.45 -0.01 9.41
N LEU A 33 -9.94 -1.17 8.97
CA LEU A 33 -10.32 -1.77 7.69
C LEU A 33 -11.78 -2.23 7.72
N LEU A 34 -12.25 -2.67 8.89
CA LEU A 34 -13.56 -3.30 9.02
C LEU A 34 -14.71 -2.36 8.64
N PRO A 35 -14.80 -1.12 9.16
CA PRO A 35 -15.80 -0.16 8.70
C PRO A 35 -15.73 0.12 7.19
N ARG A 36 -14.53 0.11 6.60
CA ARG A 36 -14.35 0.31 5.15
C ARG A 36 -14.88 -0.88 4.36
N ILE A 37 -14.57 -2.10 4.79
CA ILE A 37 -15.14 -3.33 4.20
C ILE A 37 -16.67 -3.29 4.28
N VAL A 38 -17.27 -2.82 5.39
CA VAL A 38 -18.73 -2.67 5.49
C VAL A 38 -19.27 -1.69 4.44
N ARG A 39 -18.66 -0.51 4.30
CA ARG A 39 -19.09 0.48 3.29
C ARG A 39 -18.92 -0.05 1.87
N MET A 40 -17.79 -0.67 1.57
CA MET A 40 -17.54 -1.28 0.26
C MET A 40 -18.46 -2.47 0.00
N SER A 41 -18.83 -3.26 1.01
CA SER A 41 -19.80 -4.35 0.89
C SER A 41 -21.20 -3.84 0.52
N ASN A 42 -21.57 -2.63 0.96
CA ASN A 42 -22.82 -1.97 0.54
C ASN A 42 -22.80 -1.53 -0.93
N LEU A 43 -21.63 -1.51 -1.57
CA LEU A 43 -21.53 -1.39 -3.02
C LEU A 43 -21.90 -2.71 -3.72
N ASN A 44 -22.31 -3.77 -3.00
CA ASN A 44 -22.77 -5.04 -3.55
C ASN A 44 -21.79 -5.74 -4.53
N PRO A 45 -20.51 -5.93 -4.15
CA PRO A 45 -19.62 -6.78 -4.94
C PRO A 45 -20.12 -8.23 -4.97
N LEU A 46 -19.78 -8.97 -6.04
CA LEU A 46 -20.12 -10.39 -6.14
C LEU A 46 -19.34 -11.23 -5.12
N ALA A 47 -18.12 -10.82 -4.81
CA ALA A 47 -17.24 -11.43 -3.83
C ALA A 47 -16.16 -10.45 -3.41
N VAL A 48 -15.53 -10.71 -2.27
CA VAL A 48 -14.29 -10.04 -1.84
C VAL A 48 -13.13 -11.02 -1.91
N SER A 49 -11.94 -10.54 -2.22
CA SER A 49 -10.71 -11.32 -2.22
C SER A 49 -9.82 -10.87 -1.08
N VAL A 50 -9.20 -11.81 -0.38
CA VAL A 50 -8.25 -11.54 0.71
C VAL A 50 -6.90 -12.12 0.32
N THR A 51 -5.90 -11.25 0.24
CA THR A 51 -4.55 -11.66 -0.17
C THR A 51 -3.83 -12.47 0.91
N TRP A 52 -2.82 -13.21 0.46
CA TRP A 52 -1.99 -14.10 1.27
C TRP A 52 -0.53 -13.81 0.98
N GLY A 53 0.25 -13.46 2.00
CA GLY A 53 1.66 -13.15 1.84
C GLY A 53 2.50 -14.41 1.60
N ALA A 54 3.57 -14.25 0.82
CA ALA A 54 4.45 -15.35 0.42
C ALA A 54 4.98 -16.13 1.64
N GLY A 55 4.95 -17.46 1.56
CA GLY A 55 5.37 -18.35 2.65
C GLY A 55 4.44 -18.39 3.87
N GLY A 56 3.25 -17.79 3.78
CA GLY A 56 2.27 -17.82 4.87
C GLY A 56 2.61 -16.88 6.03
N ASN A 57 3.46 -15.88 5.80
CA ASN A 57 3.80 -14.87 6.80
C ASN A 57 2.57 -14.06 7.31
N THR A 58 1.50 -13.99 6.52
CA THR A 58 0.22 -13.39 6.90
C THR A 58 -0.88 -14.44 7.13
N LYS A 59 -0.56 -15.72 7.31
CA LYS A 59 -1.56 -16.82 7.41
C LYS A 59 -2.69 -16.47 8.37
N ASP A 60 -2.35 -16.09 9.60
CA ASP A 60 -3.34 -15.86 10.65
C ASP A 60 -4.16 -14.60 10.37
N THR A 61 -3.53 -13.50 9.94
CA THR A 61 -4.23 -12.24 9.64
C THR A 61 -5.11 -12.33 8.39
N SER A 62 -4.66 -13.05 7.35
CA SER A 62 -5.45 -13.35 6.15
C SER A 62 -6.66 -14.22 6.47
N LEU A 63 -6.49 -15.29 7.26
CA LEU A 63 -7.59 -16.16 7.67
C LEU A 63 -8.61 -15.42 8.54
N ASN A 64 -8.16 -14.63 9.52
CA ASN A 64 -9.05 -13.84 10.38
C ASN A 64 -9.87 -12.83 9.55
N LEU A 65 -9.25 -12.14 8.59
CA LEU A 65 -9.95 -11.21 7.71
C LEU A 65 -10.95 -11.93 6.80
N ALA A 66 -10.58 -13.10 6.29
CA ALA A 66 -11.43 -13.90 5.43
C ALA A 66 -12.62 -14.52 6.18
N GLU A 67 -12.42 -14.95 7.42
CA GLU A 67 -13.49 -15.41 8.31
C GLU A 67 -14.48 -14.27 8.56
N LEU A 68 -14.00 -13.11 8.98
CA LEU A 68 -14.84 -11.96 9.31
C LEU A 68 -15.67 -11.47 8.13
N THR A 69 -15.08 -11.41 6.93
CA THR A 69 -15.80 -11.06 5.70
C THR A 69 -16.91 -12.06 5.37
N GLN A 70 -16.67 -13.35 5.62
CA GLN A 70 -17.61 -14.43 5.34
C GLN A 70 -18.73 -14.55 6.39
N SER A 71 -18.40 -14.47 7.68
CA SER A 71 -19.31 -14.71 8.80
C SER A 71 -20.13 -13.48 9.18
N GLU A 72 -19.47 -12.34 9.41
CA GLU A 72 -20.11 -11.11 9.90
C GLU A 72 -20.71 -10.28 8.76
N TYR A 73 -19.94 -10.08 7.68
CA TYR A 73 -20.36 -9.22 6.57
C TYR A 73 -21.10 -9.95 5.45
N ARG A 74 -21.20 -11.29 5.56
CA ARG A 74 -21.91 -12.18 4.63
C ARG A 74 -21.46 -11.98 3.17
N GLN A 75 -20.20 -11.57 2.97
CA GLN A 75 -19.58 -11.51 1.66
C GLN A 75 -18.94 -12.85 1.37
N ASP A 76 -19.16 -13.38 0.17
CA ASP A 76 -18.41 -14.56 -0.25
C ASP A 76 -16.95 -14.18 -0.47
N THR A 77 -16.06 -14.93 0.17
CA THR A 77 -14.63 -14.61 0.17
C THR A 77 -13.85 -15.53 -0.77
N ILE A 78 -12.93 -14.94 -1.52
CA ILE A 78 -11.88 -15.60 -2.30
C ILE A 78 -10.59 -15.48 -1.48
N LEU A 79 -10.14 -16.58 -0.91
CA LEU A 79 -8.90 -16.60 -0.13
C LEU A 79 -7.73 -16.94 -1.06
N HIS A 80 -6.72 -16.07 -1.10
CA HIS A 80 -5.47 -16.39 -1.79
C HIS A 80 -4.72 -17.48 -1.02
N LEU A 81 -4.03 -18.37 -1.74
CA LEU A 81 -3.18 -19.40 -1.12
C LEU A 81 -1.97 -19.67 -2.01
N THR A 82 -0.77 -19.44 -1.47
CA THR A 82 0.52 -19.74 -2.13
C THR A 82 1.02 -21.12 -1.74
N CYS A 83 1.87 -21.76 -2.55
CA CYS A 83 2.34 -23.14 -2.27
C CYS A 83 3.86 -23.31 -2.15
N THR A 84 4.68 -22.44 -2.76
CA THR A 84 6.13 -22.67 -2.94
C THR A 84 6.97 -22.68 -1.66
N ASN A 85 6.57 -21.90 -0.67
CA ASN A 85 7.30 -21.72 0.58
C ASN A 85 6.59 -22.39 1.78
N MET A 86 5.73 -23.37 1.52
CA MET A 86 4.91 -24.03 2.53
C MET A 86 5.08 -25.55 2.50
N GLU A 87 5.14 -26.17 3.67
CA GLU A 87 5.03 -27.61 3.79
C GLU A 87 3.58 -28.06 3.57
N LYS A 88 3.38 -29.32 3.16
CA LYS A 88 2.03 -29.89 3.01
C LYS A 88 1.17 -29.76 4.25
N GLY A 89 1.74 -29.95 5.45
CA GLY A 89 1.01 -29.76 6.70
C GLY A 89 0.38 -28.37 6.79
N THR A 90 1.16 -27.33 6.45
CA THR A 90 0.70 -25.94 6.46
C THR A 90 -0.39 -25.68 5.42
N VAL A 91 -0.27 -26.26 4.21
CA VAL A 91 -1.30 -26.17 3.16
C VAL A 91 -2.60 -26.85 3.61
N ASP A 92 -2.50 -28.05 4.21
CA ASP A 92 -3.65 -28.80 4.73
C ASP A 92 -4.37 -28.06 5.85
N GLU A 93 -3.61 -27.46 6.76
CA GLU A 93 -4.16 -26.63 7.84
C GLU A 93 -4.88 -25.39 7.28
N ALA A 94 -4.28 -24.70 6.32
CA ALA A 94 -4.89 -23.51 5.70
C ALA A 94 -6.20 -23.86 4.98
N LEU A 95 -6.21 -24.95 4.19
CA LEU A 95 -7.42 -25.42 3.50
C LEU A 95 -8.49 -25.89 4.49
N ARG A 96 -8.10 -26.56 5.59
CA ARG A 96 -9.06 -26.98 6.62
C ARG A 96 -9.66 -25.77 7.34
N ALA A 97 -8.83 -24.82 7.75
CA ALA A 97 -9.28 -23.59 8.39
C ALA A 97 -10.23 -22.79 7.48
N ALA A 98 -9.89 -22.62 6.19
CA ALA A 98 -10.76 -21.96 5.22
C ALA A 98 -12.12 -22.67 5.10
N LYS A 99 -12.13 -24.01 5.05
CA LYS A 99 -13.36 -24.81 5.02
C LYS A 99 -14.18 -24.68 6.30
N GLU A 100 -13.54 -24.68 7.46
CA GLU A 100 -14.20 -24.49 8.76
C GLU A 100 -14.84 -23.09 8.88
N CYS A 101 -14.22 -22.07 8.29
CA CYS A 101 -14.77 -20.72 8.18
C CYS A 101 -15.90 -20.59 7.14
N GLY A 102 -16.24 -21.66 6.42
CA GLY A 102 -17.26 -21.65 5.37
C GLY A 102 -16.81 -21.02 4.05
N ILE A 103 -15.52 -20.68 3.91
CA ILE A 103 -14.95 -20.16 2.66
C ILE A 103 -14.97 -21.27 1.62
N GLN A 104 -15.45 -20.96 0.41
CA GLN A 104 -15.55 -21.94 -0.68
C GLN A 104 -14.70 -21.57 -1.88
N ASN A 105 -14.00 -20.45 -1.88
CA ASN A 105 -13.24 -19.98 -3.05
C ASN A 105 -11.77 -19.80 -2.68
N ILE A 106 -10.89 -20.50 -3.40
CA ILE A 106 -9.43 -20.42 -3.22
C ILE A 106 -8.81 -19.91 -4.50
N LEU A 107 -8.01 -18.86 -4.44
CA LEU A 107 -7.13 -18.46 -5.54
C LEU A 107 -5.78 -19.16 -5.36
N ALA A 108 -5.54 -20.20 -6.14
CA ALA A 108 -4.32 -21.00 -6.08
C ALA A 108 -3.16 -20.28 -6.79
N LEU A 109 -2.12 -19.97 -6.03
CA LEU A 109 -0.96 -19.19 -6.48
C LEU A 109 0.33 -19.97 -6.24
N ARG A 110 1.35 -19.70 -7.05
CA ARG A 110 2.71 -20.19 -6.81
C ARG A 110 3.23 -19.58 -5.51
N GLY A 111 3.23 -18.25 -5.45
CA GLY A 111 3.99 -17.47 -4.48
C GLY A 111 5.37 -17.13 -5.03
N ASP A 112 5.94 -16.03 -4.57
CA ASP A 112 7.27 -15.62 -5.00
C ASP A 112 8.35 -16.44 -4.31
N PRO A 113 9.50 -16.64 -4.97
CA PRO A 113 10.64 -17.27 -4.32
C PRO A 113 11.02 -16.48 -3.04
N PRO A 114 11.44 -17.18 -1.98
CA PRO A 114 12.03 -16.56 -0.81
C PRO A 114 13.33 -15.87 -1.21
N ARG A 115 13.55 -14.69 -0.66
CA ARG A 115 14.63 -13.77 -1.02
C ARG A 115 16.01 -14.41 -0.81
N GLY A 116 17.00 -14.02 -1.63
CA GLY A 116 18.42 -14.28 -1.35
C GLY A 116 19.11 -15.48 -1.99
N LYS A 117 18.40 -16.51 -2.42
CA LYS A 117 19.06 -17.78 -2.83
C LYS A 117 19.37 -17.80 -4.33
N GLU A 118 20.63 -18.05 -4.68
CA GLU A 118 21.08 -18.27 -6.07
C GLU A 118 20.39 -19.48 -6.73
N GLU A 119 19.93 -20.45 -5.93
CA GLU A 119 19.07 -21.56 -6.34
C GLU A 119 17.89 -21.67 -5.38
N TRP A 120 16.68 -21.42 -5.89
CA TRP A 120 15.46 -21.66 -5.14
C TRP A 120 15.08 -23.14 -5.19
N ILE A 121 14.93 -23.75 -4.02
CA ILE A 121 14.41 -25.10 -3.83
C ILE A 121 13.09 -24.95 -3.07
N ALA A 122 12.00 -25.48 -3.64
CA ALA A 122 10.72 -25.53 -2.96
C ALA A 122 10.85 -26.18 -1.58
N THR A 123 10.17 -25.61 -0.57
CA THR A 123 10.16 -26.16 0.79
C THR A 123 9.66 -27.61 0.79
N ASP A 124 8.65 -27.89 -0.02
CA ASP A 124 8.17 -29.22 -0.30
C ASP A 124 8.22 -29.45 -1.82
N PRO A 125 8.89 -30.51 -2.32
CA PRO A 125 9.04 -30.76 -3.76
C PRO A 125 7.71 -31.00 -4.47
N ARG A 126 6.62 -31.21 -3.71
CA ARG A 126 5.25 -31.35 -4.24
C ARG A 126 4.61 -30.02 -4.64
N PHE A 127 5.19 -28.88 -4.27
CA PHE A 127 4.60 -27.56 -4.52
C PHE A 127 5.62 -26.63 -5.19
N GLN A 128 5.80 -26.77 -6.50
CA GLN A 128 6.71 -25.94 -7.28
C GLN A 128 5.97 -24.88 -8.10
N HIS A 129 4.75 -25.22 -8.52
CA HIS A 129 3.92 -24.39 -9.38
C HIS A 129 2.49 -24.31 -8.83
N ALA A 130 1.77 -23.26 -9.24
CA ALA A 130 0.34 -23.15 -8.92
C ALA A 130 -0.48 -24.36 -9.41
N LEU A 131 -0.04 -24.99 -10.52
CA LEU A 131 -0.61 -26.24 -11.05
C LEU A 131 -0.61 -27.37 -10.01
N ASP A 132 0.46 -27.47 -9.23
CA ASP A 132 0.58 -28.51 -8.20
C ASP A 132 -0.44 -28.31 -7.10
N LEU A 133 -0.67 -27.06 -6.68
CA LEU A 133 -1.68 -26.73 -5.68
C LEU A 133 -3.10 -27.04 -6.20
N VAL A 134 -3.42 -26.70 -7.45
CA VAL A 134 -4.71 -27.05 -8.08
C VAL A 134 -4.91 -28.57 -8.08
N THR A 135 -3.91 -29.30 -8.58
CA THR A 135 -3.93 -30.77 -8.65
C THR A 135 -4.08 -31.38 -7.25
N TYR A 136 -3.36 -30.83 -6.27
CA TYR A 136 -3.41 -31.27 -4.88
C TYR A 136 -4.82 -31.13 -4.29
N ILE A 137 -5.41 -29.93 -4.37
CA ILE A 137 -6.77 -29.66 -3.86
C ILE A 137 -7.79 -30.57 -4.55
N ARG A 138 -7.67 -30.79 -5.87
CA ARG A 138 -8.57 -31.66 -6.64
C ARG A 138 -8.40 -33.14 -6.36
N SER A 139 -7.19 -33.58 -5.98
CA SER A 139 -6.94 -34.97 -5.59
C SER A 139 -7.40 -35.30 -4.16
N HIS A 140 -7.52 -34.28 -3.29
CA HIS A 140 -7.84 -34.48 -1.89
C HIS A 140 -9.36 -34.65 -1.68
N PRO A 141 -9.84 -35.77 -1.11
CA PRO A 141 -11.28 -36.09 -1.04
C PRO A 141 -12.09 -35.07 -0.24
N ASP A 142 -11.49 -34.48 0.81
CA ASP A 142 -12.18 -33.50 1.65
C ASP A 142 -12.33 -32.12 0.99
N PHE A 143 -11.54 -31.83 -0.05
CA PHE A 143 -11.40 -30.48 -0.63
C PHE A 143 -11.92 -30.42 -2.06
N SER A 144 -11.74 -31.50 -2.83
CA SER A 144 -12.00 -31.56 -4.27
C SER A 144 -13.38 -31.07 -4.69
N SER A 145 -14.44 -31.52 -4.01
CA SER A 145 -15.82 -31.10 -4.31
C SER A 145 -16.24 -29.81 -3.59
N TYR A 146 -15.53 -29.43 -2.54
CA TYR A 146 -15.91 -28.32 -1.68
C TYR A 146 -15.45 -26.97 -2.25
N PHE A 147 -14.19 -26.86 -2.69
CA PHE A 147 -13.64 -25.60 -3.16
C PHE A 147 -13.93 -25.32 -4.64
N CYS A 148 -14.21 -24.04 -4.92
CA CYS A 148 -14.09 -23.42 -6.22
C CYS A 148 -12.67 -22.83 -6.33
N ILE A 149 -11.92 -23.21 -7.36
CA ILE A 149 -10.49 -22.89 -7.47
C ILE A 149 -10.26 -21.89 -8.59
N GLY A 150 -9.76 -20.71 -8.24
CA GLY A 150 -9.25 -19.74 -9.20
C GLY A 150 -7.76 -19.94 -9.47
N VAL A 151 -7.29 -19.48 -10.63
CA VAL A 151 -5.85 -19.36 -10.93
C VAL A 151 -5.51 -17.99 -11.49
N ALA A 152 -4.27 -17.55 -11.27
CA ALA A 152 -3.76 -16.31 -11.85
C ALA A 152 -3.32 -16.49 -13.32
N ALA A 153 -3.45 -15.44 -14.11
CA ALA A 153 -2.91 -15.33 -15.47
C ALA A 153 -2.30 -13.95 -15.74
N TYR A 154 -1.34 -13.87 -16.66
CA TYR A 154 -0.55 -12.66 -16.93
C TYR A 154 -0.72 -12.26 -18.39
N PRO A 155 -1.61 -11.29 -18.72
CA PRO A 155 -1.88 -10.89 -20.10
C PRO A 155 -0.65 -10.34 -20.84
N GLU A 156 0.31 -9.81 -20.08
CA GLU A 156 1.54 -9.19 -20.61
C GLU A 156 2.77 -10.11 -20.49
N GLY A 157 2.56 -11.33 -19.99
CA GLY A 157 3.57 -12.31 -19.60
C GLY A 157 4.02 -12.19 -18.14
N HIS A 158 4.49 -13.29 -17.55
CA HIS A 158 5.01 -13.32 -16.19
C HIS A 158 6.32 -12.51 -16.09
N PRO A 159 6.52 -11.68 -15.04
CA PRO A 159 7.72 -10.85 -14.88
C PRO A 159 9.06 -11.60 -14.92
N ASP A 160 9.11 -12.82 -14.38
CA ASP A 160 10.30 -13.69 -14.46
C ASP A 160 10.75 -14.02 -15.91
N HIS A 161 9.89 -13.85 -16.92
CA HIS A 161 10.17 -14.10 -18.34
C HIS A 161 10.87 -15.44 -18.65
N LEU A 162 10.57 -16.47 -17.87
CA LEU A 162 11.22 -17.78 -17.97
C LEU A 162 10.87 -18.55 -19.25
N VAL A 163 9.71 -18.24 -19.85
CA VAL A 163 9.16 -18.93 -21.01
C VAL A 163 8.47 -17.93 -21.95
N ASP A 164 8.24 -18.35 -23.19
CA ASP A 164 7.50 -17.55 -24.17
C ASP A 164 5.98 -17.56 -23.92
N GLU A 165 5.27 -16.62 -24.55
CA GLU A 165 3.82 -16.43 -24.42
C GLU A 165 3.02 -17.71 -24.75
N GLU A 166 3.45 -18.47 -25.77
CA GLU A 166 2.77 -19.69 -26.20
C GLU A 166 2.88 -20.81 -25.14
N THR A 167 4.05 -20.90 -24.50
CA THR A 167 4.29 -21.79 -23.37
C THR A 167 3.49 -21.34 -22.15
N GLU A 168 3.41 -20.04 -21.85
CA GLU A 168 2.57 -19.53 -20.74
C GLU A 168 1.10 -19.84 -20.94
N LEU A 169 0.58 -19.69 -22.17
CA LEU A 169 -0.79 -20.07 -22.51
C LEU A 169 -1.02 -21.58 -22.36
N SER A 170 -0.02 -22.39 -22.69
CA SER A 170 -0.10 -23.85 -22.53
C SER A 170 -0.09 -24.25 -21.05
N LEU A 171 0.75 -23.62 -20.22
CA LEU A 171 0.73 -23.81 -18.76
C LEU A 171 -0.57 -23.32 -18.12
N LEU A 172 -1.16 -22.23 -18.62
CA LEU A 172 -2.49 -21.79 -18.20
C LEU A 172 -3.53 -22.86 -18.53
N LYS A 173 -3.47 -23.45 -19.74
CA LYS A 173 -4.35 -24.54 -20.14
C LYS A 173 -4.18 -25.78 -19.25
N GLU A 174 -2.95 -26.12 -18.87
CA GLU A 174 -2.70 -27.22 -17.92
C GLU A 174 -3.33 -26.96 -16.55
N LYS A 175 -3.24 -25.73 -16.01
CA LYS A 175 -3.93 -25.35 -14.77
C LYS A 175 -5.45 -25.47 -14.87
N VAL A 176 -6.00 -25.09 -16.02
CA VAL A 176 -7.43 -25.25 -16.32
C VAL A 176 -7.81 -26.73 -16.35
N ASP A 177 -7.04 -27.55 -17.06
CA ASP A 177 -7.29 -28.99 -17.22
C ASP A 177 -7.12 -29.76 -15.91
N ALA A 178 -6.26 -29.30 -15.01
CA ALA A 178 -6.14 -29.83 -13.65
C ALA A 178 -7.36 -29.54 -12.75
N GLY A 179 -8.26 -28.66 -13.19
CA GLY A 179 -9.55 -28.40 -12.54
C GLY A 179 -9.68 -27.02 -11.91
N ALA A 180 -9.06 -25.98 -12.49
CA ALA A 180 -9.43 -24.61 -12.15
C ALA A 180 -10.86 -24.28 -12.67
N ASP A 181 -11.56 -23.40 -11.97
CA ASP A 181 -12.95 -23.00 -12.24
C ASP A 181 -13.08 -21.57 -12.79
N PHE A 182 -12.13 -20.69 -12.49
CA PHE A 182 -12.08 -19.32 -12.99
C PHE A 182 -10.64 -18.78 -13.05
N ILE A 183 -10.45 -17.69 -13.78
CA ILE A 183 -9.15 -17.04 -13.95
C ILE A 183 -9.26 -15.58 -13.50
N ILE A 184 -8.33 -15.12 -12.67
CA ILE A 184 -8.12 -13.68 -12.39
C ILE A 184 -6.82 -13.27 -13.05
N THR A 185 -6.81 -12.14 -13.77
CA THR A 185 -5.58 -11.66 -14.38
C THR A 185 -4.79 -10.77 -13.45
N GLN A 186 -3.47 -10.73 -13.64
CA GLN A 186 -2.62 -9.65 -13.15
C GLN A 186 -3.10 -8.31 -13.73
N LEU A 187 -2.76 -7.23 -13.02
CA LEU A 187 -2.97 -5.84 -13.44
C LEU A 187 -2.30 -5.55 -14.79
N PHE A 188 -2.96 -4.74 -15.61
CA PHE A 188 -2.46 -4.26 -16.89
C PHE A 188 -3.00 -2.85 -17.16
N TYR A 189 -2.34 -2.10 -18.04
CA TYR A 189 -2.81 -0.78 -18.51
C TYR A 189 -2.92 -0.71 -20.04
N ASP A 190 -2.36 -1.69 -20.75
CA ASP A 190 -2.51 -1.85 -22.19
C ASP A 190 -3.74 -2.71 -22.52
N GLU A 191 -4.84 -2.03 -22.84
CA GLU A 191 -6.11 -2.63 -23.24
C GLU A 191 -6.03 -3.42 -24.55
N ASP A 192 -5.18 -3.02 -25.50
CA ASP A 192 -4.97 -3.73 -26.76
C ASP A 192 -4.27 -5.08 -26.53
N GLN A 193 -3.25 -5.08 -25.67
CA GLN A 193 -2.53 -6.28 -25.30
C GLN A 193 -3.46 -7.28 -24.59
N PHE A 194 -4.27 -6.82 -23.64
CA PHE A 194 -5.25 -7.68 -22.97
C PHE A 194 -6.25 -8.31 -23.94
N ILE A 195 -6.84 -7.52 -24.84
CA ILE A 195 -7.84 -8.02 -25.80
C ILE A 195 -7.22 -9.05 -26.76
N SER A 196 -6.00 -8.81 -27.22
CA SER A 196 -5.24 -9.76 -28.02
C SER A 196 -4.97 -11.07 -27.27
N TRP A 197 -4.46 -10.97 -26.05
CA TRP A 197 -4.21 -12.12 -25.17
C TRP A 197 -5.49 -12.91 -24.91
N PHE A 198 -6.58 -12.22 -24.60
CA PHE A 198 -7.89 -12.82 -24.35
C PHE A 198 -8.38 -13.66 -25.55
N ARG A 199 -8.21 -13.16 -26.78
CA ARG A 199 -8.56 -13.91 -28.00
C ARG A 199 -7.73 -15.19 -28.13
N LYS A 200 -6.41 -15.12 -27.89
CA LYS A 200 -5.52 -16.30 -27.90
C LYS A 200 -5.92 -17.34 -26.85
N VAL A 201 -6.30 -16.91 -25.65
CA VAL A 201 -6.80 -17.80 -24.58
C VAL A 201 -8.07 -18.53 -25.02
N ARG A 202 -9.00 -17.83 -25.69
CA ARG A 202 -10.20 -18.44 -26.26
C ARG A 202 -9.88 -19.40 -27.41
N GLU A 203 -8.94 -19.06 -28.29
CA GLU A 203 -8.46 -19.93 -29.38
C GLU A 203 -7.80 -21.23 -28.86
N LYS A 204 -7.15 -21.19 -27.69
CA LYS A 204 -6.63 -22.36 -26.96
C LYS A 204 -7.72 -23.24 -26.32
N GLY A 205 -8.99 -22.86 -26.47
CA GLY A 205 -10.14 -23.61 -25.97
C GLY A 205 -10.42 -23.42 -24.48
N ILE A 206 -9.84 -22.39 -23.84
CA ILE A 206 -10.14 -22.07 -22.44
C ILE A 206 -11.46 -21.30 -22.39
N THR A 207 -12.50 -21.91 -21.82
CA THR A 207 -13.85 -21.33 -21.73
C THR A 207 -14.23 -20.86 -20.33
N LEU A 208 -13.33 -21.01 -19.34
CA LEU A 208 -13.58 -20.53 -17.98
C LEU A 208 -13.84 -19.03 -17.96
N PRO A 209 -14.59 -18.52 -16.96
CA PRO A 209 -14.70 -17.09 -16.70
C PRO A 209 -13.32 -16.48 -16.47
N ILE A 210 -13.02 -15.40 -17.20
CA ILE A 210 -11.80 -14.60 -17.05
C ILE A 210 -12.23 -13.26 -16.45
N ILE A 211 -11.65 -12.92 -15.30
CA ILE A 211 -11.95 -11.71 -14.54
C ILE A 211 -10.70 -10.81 -14.60
N PRO A 212 -10.68 -9.75 -15.43
CA PRO A 212 -9.55 -8.85 -15.51
C PRO A 212 -9.31 -8.12 -14.19
N GLY A 213 -8.07 -8.17 -13.72
CA GLY A 213 -7.57 -7.39 -12.58
C GLY A 213 -7.30 -5.95 -13.01
N LEU A 214 -7.90 -5.00 -12.31
CA LEU A 214 -7.79 -3.56 -12.58
C LEU A 214 -7.48 -2.81 -11.30
N MET A 215 -6.62 -1.80 -11.40
CA MET A 215 -6.32 -0.89 -10.31
C MET A 215 -6.43 0.56 -10.81
N PRO A 216 -7.40 1.34 -10.32
CA PRO A 216 -7.43 2.78 -10.60
C PRO A 216 -6.16 3.45 -10.07
N ILE A 217 -5.54 4.30 -10.87
CA ILE A 217 -4.36 5.08 -10.44
C ILE A 217 -4.80 6.05 -9.32
N GLN A 218 -4.07 6.05 -8.20
CA GLN A 218 -4.43 6.85 -7.03
C GLN A 218 -3.43 7.97 -6.76
N THR A 219 -2.13 7.67 -6.81
CA THR A 219 -1.02 8.63 -6.69
C THR A 219 0.06 8.27 -7.70
N TYR A 220 0.89 9.24 -8.07
CA TYR A 220 1.96 9.02 -9.04
C TYR A 220 2.99 8.01 -8.53
N GLN A 221 3.45 8.19 -7.30
CA GLN A 221 4.49 7.36 -6.71
C GLN A 221 4.04 5.90 -6.54
N SER A 222 2.80 5.68 -6.06
CA SER A 222 2.25 4.32 -5.92
C SER A 222 2.09 3.64 -7.28
N PHE A 223 1.69 4.39 -8.31
CA PHE A 223 1.55 3.88 -9.68
C PHE A 223 2.90 3.45 -10.27
N VAL A 224 3.89 4.33 -10.28
CA VAL A 224 5.24 4.03 -10.82
C VAL A 224 5.86 2.83 -10.11
N ARG A 225 5.78 2.79 -8.77
CA ARG A 225 6.30 1.66 -7.99
C ARG A 225 5.60 0.36 -8.36
N LEU A 226 4.27 0.36 -8.42
CA LEU A 226 3.52 -0.85 -8.72
C LEU A 226 3.80 -1.37 -10.13
N THR A 227 3.87 -0.50 -11.13
CA THR A 227 4.14 -0.92 -12.51
C THR A 227 5.53 -1.53 -12.67
N LYS A 228 6.52 -1.05 -11.90
CA LYS A 228 7.85 -1.67 -11.84
C LYS A 228 7.77 -3.06 -11.20
N LEU A 229 7.07 -3.17 -10.07
CA LEU A 229 6.91 -4.39 -9.27
C LEU A 229 6.16 -5.50 -10.03
N THR A 230 5.06 -5.16 -10.70
CA THR A 230 4.27 -6.14 -11.46
C THR A 230 4.82 -6.41 -12.85
N GLY A 231 5.85 -5.68 -13.28
CA GLY A 231 6.34 -5.70 -14.67
C GLY A 231 5.32 -5.21 -15.70
N SER A 232 4.25 -4.54 -15.27
CA SER A 232 3.14 -4.18 -16.15
C SER A 232 3.56 -3.14 -17.19
N LYS A 233 3.14 -3.34 -18.44
CA LYS A 233 3.44 -2.42 -19.54
C LYS A 233 2.45 -1.26 -19.51
N VAL A 234 2.97 -0.05 -19.29
CA VAL A 234 2.18 1.17 -19.32
C VAL A 234 2.27 1.78 -20.72
N PRO A 235 1.13 2.03 -21.41
CA PRO A 235 1.15 2.75 -22.68
C PRO A 235 1.83 4.12 -22.53
N ALA A 236 2.66 4.49 -23.50
CA ALA A 236 3.46 5.72 -23.42
C ALA A 236 2.61 6.99 -23.19
N GLN A 237 1.40 7.04 -23.79
CA GLN A 237 0.47 8.13 -23.56
C GLN A 237 -0.02 8.20 -22.11
N VAL A 238 -0.33 7.04 -21.50
CA VAL A 238 -0.77 6.99 -20.10
C VAL A 238 0.34 7.50 -19.17
N MET A 239 1.57 7.05 -19.38
CA MET A 239 2.70 7.53 -18.58
C MET A 239 2.91 9.04 -18.76
N SER A 240 2.89 9.53 -20.01
CA SER A 240 3.06 10.96 -20.32
C SER A 240 1.97 11.83 -19.67
N ASP A 241 0.72 11.38 -19.67
CA ASP A 241 -0.40 12.14 -19.08
C ASP A 241 -0.26 12.23 -17.56
N VAL A 242 0.08 11.12 -16.90
CA VAL A 242 0.25 11.07 -15.44
C VAL A 242 1.51 11.83 -15.00
N ASP A 243 2.62 11.72 -15.74
CA ASP A 243 3.86 12.47 -15.49
C ASP A 243 3.61 13.99 -15.47
N ALA A 244 2.77 14.49 -16.37
CA ALA A 244 2.45 15.92 -16.47
C ALA A 244 1.69 16.46 -15.23
N ILE A 245 1.01 15.58 -14.49
CA ILE A 245 0.21 15.93 -13.32
C ILE A 245 0.77 15.33 -12.01
N LYS A 246 1.99 14.79 -12.03
CA LYS A 246 2.59 14.00 -10.94
C LYS A 246 2.66 14.68 -9.57
N HIS A 247 2.67 16.02 -9.54
CA HIS A 247 2.71 16.82 -8.30
C HIS A 247 1.33 17.18 -7.75
N ASN A 248 0.24 16.70 -8.38
CA ASN A 248 -1.13 16.96 -7.95
C ASN A 248 -1.91 15.65 -7.84
N ASP A 249 -1.94 15.10 -6.62
CA ASP A 249 -2.61 13.81 -6.33
C ASP A 249 -4.09 13.81 -6.71
N GLN A 250 -4.79 14.94 -6.59
CA GLN A 250 -6.20 15.01 -6.95
C GLN A 250 -6.40 14.88 -8.47
N LEU A 251 -5.53 15.49 -9.28
CA LEU A 251 -5.54 15.32 -10.72
C LEU A 251 -5.16 13.90 -11.12
N VAL A 252 -4.12 13.33 -10.49
CA VAL A 252 -3.72 11.93 -10.72
C VAL A 252 -4.85 10.96 -10.41
N LYS A 253 -5.52 11.12 -9.27
CA LYS A 253 -6.69 10.31 -8.86
C LYS A 253 -7.85 10.46 -9.85
N ASN A 254 -8.12 11.68 -10.33
CA ASN A 254 -9.16 11.91 -11.34
C ASN A 254 -8.84 11.20 -12.66
N TYR A 255 -7.60 11.33 -13.15
CA TYR A 255 -7.13 10.64 -14.35
C TYR A 255 -7.22 9.12 -14.19
N GLY A 256 -6.82 8.58 -13.05
CA GLY A 256 -6.89 7.14 -12.76
C GLY A 256 -8.32 6.57 -12.79
N VAL A 257 -9.30 7.33 -12.27
CA VAL A 257 -10.72 6.97 -12.37
C VAL A 257 -11.18 6.97 -13.83
N GLU A 258 -10.87 8.02 -14.59
CA GLU A 258 -11.25 8.13 -16.00
C GLU A 258 -10.64 7.03 -16.86
N LEU A 259 -9.36 6.72 -16.65
CA LEU A 259 -8.65 5.64 -17.32
C LEU A 259 -9.29 4.28 -17.02
N ALA A 260 -9.55 3.96 -15.75
CA ALA A 260 -10.20 2.70 -15.37
C ALA A 260 -11.59 2.56 -16.00
N VAL A 261 -12.40 3.64 -16.02
CA VAL A 261 -13.72 3.65 -16.68
C VAL A 261 -13.59 3.38 -18.19
N LYS A 262 -12.61 4.02 -18.85
CA LYS A 262 -12.34 3.81 -20.28
C LYS A 262 -11.97 2.35 -20.56
N MET A 263 -11.03 1.80 -19.80
CA MET A 263 -10.57 0.42 -19.96
C MET A 263 -11.72 -0.58 -19.76
N ILE A 264 -12.50 -0.42 -18.69
CA ILE A 264 -13.64 -1.32 -18.39
C ILE A 264 -14.64 -1.31 -19.55
N ARG A 265 -15.02 -0.13 -20.05
CA ARG A 265 -15.95 -0.01 -21.19
C ARG A 265 -15.41 -0.69 -22.43
N ARG A 266 -14.12 -0.50 -22.72
CA ARG A 266 -13.48 -1.11 -23.89
C ARG A 266 -13.44 -2.63 -23.79
N ILE A 267 -12.89 -3.15 -22.70
CA ILE A 267 -12.77 -4.60 -22.44
C ILE A 267 -14.15 -5.28 -22.52
N THR A 268 -15.15 -4.72 -21.84
CA THR A 268 -16.50 -5.30 -21.79
C THR A 268 -17.24 -5.21 -23.13
N SER A 269 -16.85 -4.28 -24.02
CA SER A 269 -17.43 -4.18 -25.37
C SER A 269 -16.76 -5.09 -26.40
N GLU A 270 -15.47 -5.44 -26.21
CA GLU A 270 -14.67 -6.20 -27.18
C GLU A 270 -14.47 -7.67 -26.79
N THR A 271 -14.93 -8.09 -25.60
CA THR A 271 -14.73 -9.45 -25.07
C THR A 271 -16.01 -10.00 -24.42
N ASP A 272 -16.01 -11.27 -24.03
CA ASP A 272 -17.12 -11.91 -23.29
C ASP A 272 -16.99 -11.78 -21.75
N VAL A 273 -16.08 -10.92 -21.27
CA VAL A 273 -15.83 -10.71 -19.85
C VAL A 273 -17.11 -10.28 -19.13
N SER A 274 -17.52 -11.08 -18.15
CA SER A 274 -18.76 -10.90 -17.39
C SER A 274 -18.58 -10.16 -16.06
N GLY A 275 -17.35 -9.85 -15.67
CA GLY A 275 -17.06 -9.05 -14.48
C GLY A 275 -15.60 -8.61 -14.38
N VAL A 276 -15.31 -7.72 -13.43
CA VAL A 276 -13.97 -7.16 -13.21
C VAL A 276 -13.51 -7.34 -11.76
N HIS A 277 -12.20 -7.36 -11.54
CA HIS A 277 -11.60 -7.49 -10.21
C HIS A 277 -10.83 -6.22 -9.87
N PHE A 278 -11.25 -5.48 -8.83
CA PHE A 278 -10.57 -4.27 -8.41
C PHE A 278 -9.56 -4.58 -7.31
N CYS A 279 -8.29 -4.31 -7.60
CA CYS A 279 -7.26 -4.20 -6.58
C CYS A 279 -7.45 -2.85 -5.86
N THR A 280 -7.90 -2.87 -4.60
CA THR A 280 -8.33 -1.65 -3.91
C THR A 280 -7.19 -0.92 -3.20
N LEU A 281 -6.09 -1.63 -2.90
CA LEU A 281 -5.06 -1.20 -1.94
C LEU A 281 -5.65 -0.79 -0.59
N ASN A 282 -6.72 -1.48 -0.17
CA ASN A 282 -7.54 -1.15 0.99
C ASN A 282 -8.22 0.22 0.90
N LEU A 283 -8.41 0.83 -0.27
CA LEU A 283 -8.96 2.19 -0.42
C LEU A 283 -10.30 2.17 -1.16
N GLU A 284 -11.17 3.11 -0.83
CA GLU A 284 -12.59 3.07 -1.21
C GLU A 284 -12.92 4.06 -2.33
N LYS A 285 -12.52 5.33 -2.18
CA LYS A 285 -12.98 6.45 -3.02
C LYS A 285 -12.77 6.24 -4.52
N SER A 286 -11.57 5.81 -4.93
CA SER A 286 -11.28 5.67 -6.38
C SER A 286 -12.13 4.58 -7.01
N VAL A 287 -12.31 3.44 -6.32
CA VAL A 287 -13.14 2.33 -6.80
C VAL A 287 -14.62 2.73 -6.82
N GLN A 288 -15.11 3.37 -5.76
CA GLN A 288 -16.48 3.89 -5.71
C GLN A 288 -16.75 4.86 -6.87
N ARG A 289 -15.85 5.82 -7.13
CA ARG A 289 -16.00 6.78 -8.23
C ARG A 289 -16.00 6.12 -9.61
N VAL A 290 -15.23 5.04 -9.80
CA VAL A 290 -15.27 4.24 -11.04
C VAL A 290 -16.66 3.62 -11.21
N LEU A 291 -17.20 2.99 -10.17
CA LEU A 291 -18.51 2.34 -10.20
C LEU A 291 -19.66 3.35 -10.43
N GLU A 292 -19.60 4.53 -9.79
CA GLU A 292 -20.54 5.63 -10.01
C GLU A 292 -20.47 6.16 -11.45
N SER A 293 -19.26 6.34 -11.99
CA SER A 293 -19.03 6.82 -13.36
C SER A 293 -19.50 5.82 -14.42
N LEU A 294 -19.45 4.53 -14.10
CA LEU A 294 -20.02 3.44 -14.90
C LEU A 294 -21.54 3.28 -14.70
N ARG A 295 -22.11 3.94 -13.68
CA ARG A 295 -23.52 3.83 -13.25
C ARG A 295 -23.91 2.42 -12.83
N TRP A 296 -22.97 1.67 -12.26
CA TRP A 296 -23.23 0.34 -11.70
C TRP A 296 -23.80 0.43 -10.28
N ILE A 297 -23.53 1.55 -9.61
CA ILE A 297 -24.11 1.93 -8.32
C ILE A 297 -24.80 3.29 -8.44
N GLY A 298 -25.75 3.58 -7.53
CA GLY A 298 -26.38 4.89 -7.45
C GLY A 298 -25.34 5.98 -7.12
N TYR A 299 -25.58 7.21 -7.59
CA TYR A 299 -24.76 8.36 -7.22
C TYR A 299 -24.89 8.61 -5.71
N SER A 300 -23.79 8.58 -4.97
CA SER A 300 -23.76 9.08 -3.60
C SER A 300 -23.65 10.61 -3.65
N PRO A 301 -24.55 11.39 -3.03
CA PRO A 301 -24.43 12.84 -2.99
C PRO A 301 -23.25 13.24 -2.09
N GLN A 302 -22.27 13.96 -2.64
CA GLN A 302 -21.14 14.53 -1.89
C GLN A 302 -21.33 16.03 -1.59
N VAL A 303 -20.81 16.41 -0.42
CA VAL A 303 -20.56 17.74 0.17
C VAL A 303 -21.70 18.38 0.98
N VAL A 304 -21.55 18.32 2.32
CA VAL A 304 -22.24 19.19 3.30
C VAL A 304 -21.36 20.44 3.54
N PRO A 305 -21.85 21.67 3.29
CA PRO A 305 -21.15 22.89 3.67
C PRO A 305 -21.25 23.16 5.19
N ASN A 306 -20.16 23.69 5.76
CA ASN A 306 -19.94 23.97 7.18
C ASN A 306 -21.08 24.73 7.90
N LYS A 307 -21.49 24.22 9.08
CA LYS A 307 -22.33 24.90 10.08
C LYS A 307 -21.46 25.58 11.14
N LEU A 308 -20.85 26.73 10.82
CA LEU A 308 -20.21 27.61 11.81
C LEU A 308 -20.41 29.08 11.40
N ILE A 309 -21.65 29.55 11.42
CA ILE A 309 -21.95 30.97 11.65
C ILE A 309 -23.18 31.00 12.55
N GLU A 310 -22.95 31.21 13.84
CA GLU A 310 -23.95 31.84 14.68
C GLU A 310 -23.77 33.36 14.64
N GLU A 311 -24.85 34.04 15.01
CA GLU A 311 -25.04 35.47 15.26
C GLU A 311 -25.47 36.35 14.06
N PRO A 312 -26.23 37.46 14.25
CA PRO A 312 -27.08 37.90 15.35
C PRO A 312 -28.55 38.15 14.92
N THR A 313 -29.42 38.51 15.87
CA THR A 313 -30.82 38.88 15.67
C THR A 313 -30.97 40.11 14.76
N THR A 314 -31.75 39.99 13.68
CA THR A 314 -32.12 41.10 12.79
C THR A 314 -33.62 41.35 12.82
N GLU A 315 -34.10 42.04 13.85
CA GLU A 315 -35.34 42.81 13.75
C GLU A 315 -35.00 44.18 13.12
N ASN A 316 -35.72 44.53 12.05
CA ASN A 316 -35.69 45.80 11.28
C ASN A 316 -34.89 45.81 9.97
N LEU A 317 -35.29 45.00 8.98
CA LEU A 317 -34.97 45.25 7.56
C LEU A 317 -36.25 45.58 6.76
N PRO A 318 -36.21 46.53 5.79
CA PRO A 318 -37.41 47.01 5.08
C PRO A 318 -38.01 45.98 4.11
N SER A 319 -39.32 46.10 3.86
CA SER A 319 -40.10 45.21 2.99
C SER A 319 -39.62 45.27 1.54
N GLY A 320 -39.24 44.10 0.98
CA GLY A 320 -38.77 43.93 -0.39
C GLY A 320 -37.36 43.33 -0.52
N THR A 321 -36.62 43.17 0.58
CA THR A 321 -35.30 42.52 0.55
C THR A 321 -35.45 41.00 0.59
N ILE A 322 -35.02 40.31 -0.48
CA ILE A 322 -34.83 38.86 -0.44
C ILE A 322 -33.61 38.59 0.42
N THR A 323 -33.84 38.12 1.64
CA THR A 323 -32.76 37.69 2.53
C THR A 323 -32.27 36.30 2.10
N PRO A 324 -31.01 35.95 2.39
CA PRO A 324 -30.48 34.60 2.17
C PRO A 324 -31.39 33.51 2.77
N VAL A 325 -32.03 33.83 3.90
CA VAL A 325 -33.02 32.96 4.58
C VAL A 325 -34.30 32.79 3.75
N SER A 326 -34.85 33.85 3.16
CA SER A 326 -36.06 33.74 2.33
C SER A 326 -35.82 32.98 1.01
N ALA A 327 -34.62 33.10 0.44
CA ALA A 327 -34.22 32.33 -0.74
C ALA A 327 -34.00 30.85 -0.39
N ALA A 328 -33.36 30.57 0.75
CA ALA A 328 -33.12 29.21 1.23
C ALA A 328 -34.40 28.49 1.70
N ASN A 329 -35.33 29.18 2.36
CA ASN A 329 -36.58 28.59 2.86
C ASN A 329 -37.53 28.18 1.72
N VAL A 330 -37.58 28.92 0.62
CA VAL A 330 -38.38 28.55 -0.57
C VAL A 330 -37.81 27.30 -1.26
N ALA A 331 -36.48 27.12 -1.26
CA ALA A 331 -35.84 25.92 -1.78
C ALA A 331 -35.97 24.71 -0.83
N ALA A 332 -35.90 24.94 0.49
CA ALA A 332 -35.99 23.91 1.51
C ALA A 332 -37.42 23.35 1.70
N LEU A 333 -38.46 24.17 1.51
CA LEU A 333 -39.88 23.76 1.63
C LEU A 333 -40.29 22.61 0.69
N GLY A 334 -39.52 22.35 -0.37
CA GLY A 334 -39.75 21.22 -1.30
C GLY A 334 -39.26 19.85 -0.81
N LEU A 335 -38.53 19.77 0.31
CA LEU A 335 -37.87 18.54 0.76
C LEU A 335 -38.36 18.02 2.13
N PHE A 336 -39.36 18.68 2.74
CA PHE A 336 -39.95 18.26 4.02
C PHE A 336 -40.83 17.02 3.86
N ASN A 337 -40.46 15.94 4.55
CA ASN A 337 -41.31 15.02 5.34
C ASN A 337 -40.62 13.63 5.32
N MET A 338 -39.86 13.12 6.29
CA MET A 338 -39.75 13.24 7.75
C MET A 338 -38.45 12.50 8.22
N PRO A 339 -38.04 12.59 9.51
CA PRO A 339 -36.67 12.31 10.01
C PRO A 339 -36.53 10.96 10.76
N PRO A 340 -35.31 10.57 11.23
CA PRO A 340 -34.85 10.86 12.62
C PRO A 340 -33.30 11.03 12.70
N ALA A 341 -32.59 11.30 13.81
CA ALA A 341 -32.78 11.94 15.12
C ALA A 341 -31.36 12.29 15.64
N GLU A 342 -31.29 13.05 16.73
CA GLU A 342 -30.16 13.88 17.21
C GLU A 342 -28.93 13.12 17.75
N THR A 343 -27.73 13.67 17.46
CA THR A 343 -26.54 13.54 18.31
C THR A 343 -25.93 14.93 18.56
N GLU A 344 -25.48 15.11 19.80
CA GLU A 344 -25.00 16.35 20.43
C GLU A 344 -23.71 16.89 19.78
N VAL A 345 -23.62 18.23 19.78
CA VAL A 345 -22.52 19.03 19.24
C VAL A 345 -21.49 19.27 20.35
N GLY A 346 -20.23 18.89 20.13
CA GLY A 346 -19.15 19.26 21.06
C GLY A 346 -17.86 18.42 21.06
N SER A 347 -17.71 17.38 20.24
CA SER A 347 -16.42 16.70 20.06
C SER A 347 -15.76 17.16 18.75
N GLY A 348 -14.61 17.83 18.87
CA GLY A 348 -13.71 18.09 17.75
C GLY A 348 -13.02 16.80 17.30
N GLU A 349 -13.77 15.86 16.72
CA GLU A 349 -13.22 14.66 16.09
C GLU A 349 -12.60 15.01 14.73
N LEU A 350 -11.37 15.53 14.78
CA LEU A 350 -10.43 15.44 13.66
C LEU A 350 -10.04 13.98 13.47
N ASN A 351 -10.90 13.20 12.79
CA ASN A 351 -10.62 11.89 12.18
C ASN A 351 -11.92 11.35 11.54
N LYS A 352 -12.35 11.94 10.43
CA LYS A 352 -13.34 11.25 9.59
C LYS A 352 -12.63 10.10 8.91
N ALA A 353 -13.14 8.87 9.07
CA ALA A 353 -12.65 7.70 8.31
C ALA A 353 -12.60 7.96 6.79
N ASP A 354 -13.40 8.91 6.31
CA ASP A 354 -13.44 9.37 4.92
C ASP A 354 -12.18 10.13 4.48
N SER A 355 -11.40 10.77 5.36
CA SER A 355 -10.16 11.48 4.97
C SER A 355 -8.96 10.55 4.83
N TRP A 356 -9.03 9.31 5.34
CA TRP A 356 -7.93 8.36 5.23
C TRP A 356 -7.57 7.97 3.80
N ASP A 357 -8.51 8.11 2.88
CA ASP A 357 -8.31 7.86 1.45
C ASP A 357 -7.52 8.98 0.74
N ASP A 358 -7.22 10.08 1.43
CA ASP A 358 -6.52 11.26 0.89
C ASP A 358 -5.07 11.38 1.40
N PHE A 359 -4.61 10.46 2.26
CA PHE A 359 -3.22 10.45 2.73
C PHE A 359 -2.32 9.53 1.89
N PRO A 360 -1.01 9.82 1.79
CA PRO A 360 -0.06 8.94 1.13
C PRO A 360 -0.05 7.55 1.79
N ASN A 361 -0.34 6.52 1.01
CA ASN A 361 -0.30 5.12 1.45
C ASN A 361 1.15 4.63 1.42
N GLY A 362 1.84 4.82 2.54
CA GLY A 362 3.26 4.53 2.65
C GLY A 362 3.73 4.44 4.10
N ARG A 363 5.06 4.45 4.26
CA ARG A 363 5.76 4.33 5.55
C ARG A 363 5.37 5.39 6.58
N TRP A 364 4.90 6.56 6.13
CA TRP A 364 4.68 7.72 6.98
C TRP A 364 3.23 8.19 7.07
N GLY A 365 2.31 7.44 6.48
CA GLY A 365 0.88 7.70 6.66
C GLY A 365 0.44 7.42 8.10
N ASP A 366 -0.78 7.82 8.44
CA ASP A 366 -1.40 7.51 9.73
C ASP A 366 -1.42 5.97 9.95
N SER A 367 -0.82 5.44 11.04
CA SER A 367 -0.80 3.98 11.28
C SER A 367 -2.17 3.38 11.56
N LYS A 368 -3.14 4.25 11.84
CA LYS A 368 -4.55 3.90 11.92
C LYS A 368 -5.15 3.66 10.54
N SER A 369 -4.58 4.23 9.47
CA SER A 369 -5.09 3.98 8.13
C SER A 369 -5.02 2.48 7.82
N PRO A 370 -6.10 1.87 7.32
CA PRO A 370 -6.07 0.48 6.87
C PRO A 370 -5.14 0.24 5.67
N ALA A 371 -4.76 1.32 4.99
CA ALA A 371 -3.80 1.31 3.89
C ALA A 371 -2.36 1.60 4.37
N TYR A 372 -2.14 1.79 5.67
CA TYR A 372 -0.82 2.00 6.25
C TYR A 372 0.09 0.81 5.98
N GLY A 373 1.25 1.08 5.37
CA GLY A 373 2.19 0.03 4.99
C GLY A 373 1.64 -0.96 3.96
N VAL A 374 0.48 -0.71 3.33
CA VAL A 374 -0.04 -1.47 2.18
C VAL A 374 0.81 -1.12 0.95
N GLN A 375 2.01 -1.67 0.97
CA GLN A 375 2.73 -2.06 -0.22
C GLN A 375 2.15 -3.43 -0.58
N GLY A 376 1.84 -3.70 -1.85
CA GLY A 376 1.15 -4.93 -2.25
C GLY A 376 1.83 -6.23 -1.74
N PRO A 377 1.26 -7.42 -2.02
CA PRO A 377 1.74 -8.72 -1.52
C PRO A 377 3.22 -8.99 -1.80
N TRP A 378 3.75 -8.27 -2.79
CA TRP A 378 5.07 -8.34 -3.38
C TRP A 378 6.16 -7.59 -2.55
N GLY A 379 5.78 -6.90 -1.47
CA GLY A 379 6.73 -6.25 -0.54
C GLY A 379 7.64 -5.19 -1.21
N ASN A 380 8.61 -4.70 -0.45
CA ASN A 380 9.53 -3.61 -0.84
C ASN A 380 10.77 -4.10 -1.63
N ASN A 381 10.86 -5.40 -1.94
CA ASN A 381 12.16 -6.07 -2.04
C ASN A 381 12.52 -6.62 -3.43
N ASP A 382 11.75 -6.30 -4.47
CA ASP A 382 12.24 -6.41 -5.85
C ASP A 382 13.42 -5.46 -6.13
N ALA A 383 13.70 -4.54 -5.19
CA ALA A 383 14.91 -3.73 -5.22
C ALA A 383 16.20 -4.56 -5.15
N ILE A 384 16.19 -5.80 -4.63
CA ILE A 384 17.40 -6.60 -4.41
C ILE A 384 17.46 -7.79 -5.38
N ASN A 385 17.81 -7.54 -6.64
CA ASN A 385 18.19 -8.59 -7.58
C ASN A 385 19.73 -8.70 -7.65
N GLN A 386 20.26 -9.74 -8.32
CA GLN A 386 21.71 -9.91 -8.50
C GLN A 386 22.40 -8.68 -9.13
N VAL A 387 21.68 -7.95 -10.00
CA VAL A 387 22.19 -6.73 -10.62
C VAL A 387 22.35 -5.62 -9.57
N THR A 388 21.40 -5.45 -8.65
CA THR A 388 21.50 -4.47 -7.56
C THR A 388 22.59 -4.82 -6.56
N ILE A 389 22.74 -6.11 -6.20
CA ILE A 389 23.81 -6.57 -5.30
C ILE A 389 25.19 -6.30 -5.91
N SER A 390 25.33 -6.43 -7.22
CA SER A 390 26.59 -6.09 -7.90
C SER A 390 26.97 -4.61 -7.72
N GLN A 391 25.99 -3.71 -7.58
CA GLN A 391 26.23 -2.29 -7.30
C GLN A 391 26.64 -2.07 -5.83
N TRP A 392 26.10 -2.86 -4.91
CA TRP A 392 26.38 -2.73 -3.47
C TRP A 392 27.68 -3.43 -3.04
N GLY A 393 28.16 -4.38 -3.84
CA GLY A 393 29.41 -5.08 -3.62
C GLY A 393 29.33 -6.15 -2.52
N ASN A 394 30.48 -6.43 -1.89
CA ASN A 394 30.64 -7.49 -0.88
C ASN A 394 31.21 -6.85 0.40
N PRO A 395 30.37 -6.26 1.27
CA PRO A 395 30.86 -5.58 2.46
C PRO A 395 31.38 -6.58 3.49
N GLN A 396 32.65 -6.46 3.90
CA GLN A 396 33.29 -7.37 4.87
C GLN A 396 33.63 -6.69 6.19
N SER A 397 33.48 -5.36 6.25
CA SER A 397 33.70 -4.53 7.42
C SER A 397 32.65 -3.42 7.57
N LEU A 398 32.57 -2.83 8.76
CA LEU A 398 31.73 -1.65 9.01
C LEU A 398 32.15 -0.44 8.15
N ASP A 399 33.43 -0.36 7.79
CA ASP A 399 33.96 0.69 6.91
C ASP A 399 33.45 0.49 5.48
N ASP A 400 33.32 -0.75 5.00
CA ASP A 400 32.72 -1.04 3.69
C ASP A 400 31.25 -0.63 3.63
N LEU A 401 30.49 -0.90 4.70
CA LEU A 401 29.11 -0.42 4.82
C LEU A 401 29.06 1.10 4.81
N THR A 402 29.90 1.75 5.59
CA THR A 402 30.00 3.22 5.61
C THR A 402 30.30 3.79 4.23
N ALA A 403 31.25 3.18 3.51
CA ALA A 403 31.60 3.57 2.15
C ALA A 403 30.44 3.36 1.17
N LEU A 404 29.63 2.31 1.33
CA LEU A 404 28.43 2.08 0.51
C LEU A 404 27.40 3.21 0.68
N PHE A 405 27.05 3.54 1.93
CA PHE A 405 26.10 4.63 2.20
C PHE A 405 26.64 5.98 1.71
N LEU A 406 27.95 6.23 1.82
CA LEU A 406 28.57 7.43 1.26
C LEU A 406 28.50 7.48 -0.27
N LYS A 407 28.76 6.36 -0.97
CA LYS A 407 28.61 6.29 -2.43
C LYS A 407 27.20 6.69 -2.88
N TYR A 408 26.17 6.23 -2.16
CA TYR A 408 24.80 6.63 -2.44
C TYR A 408 24.57 8.13 -2.22
N LEU A 409 25.07 8.69 -1.11
CA LEU A 409 25.02 10.15 -0.84
C LEU A 409 25.92 10.98 -1.77
N HIS A 410 26.84 10.35 -2.50
CA HIS A 410 27.62 10.97 -3.58
C HIS A 410 26.97 10.80 -4.95
N SER A 411 25.86 10.06 -5.05
CA SER A 411 25.22 9.67 -6.30
C SER A 411 26.14 8.85 -7.22
N ASP A 412 27.10 8.13 -6.64
CA ASP A 412 27.94 7.15 -7.35
C ASP A 412 27.16 5.86 -7.63
N ILE A 413 26.15 5.57 -6.78
CA ILE A 413 25.17 4.51 -6.95
C ILE A 413 23.77 5.08 -6.74
N ASP A 414 22.79 4.52 -7.45
CA ASP A 414 21.41 5.01 -7.45
C ASP A 414 20.55 4.39 -6.35
N THR A 415 21.00 3.33 -5.69
CA THR A 415 20.16 2.55 -4.76
C THR A 415 20.94 2.10 -3.53
N THR A 416 20.19 1.80 -2.47
CA THR A 416 20.65 1.08 -1.27
C THR A 416 19.60 0.01 -0.91
N PRO A 417 19.90 -0.91 0.02
CA PRO A 417 18.87 -1.82 0.53
C PRO A 417 17.63 -1.11 1.11
N PHE A 418 17.77 0.16 1.51
CA PHE A 418 16.71 0.96 2.12
C PHE A 418 16.05 1.95 1.15
N SER A 419 16.58 2.11 -0.07
CA SER A 419 16.06 3.03 -1.08
C SER A 419 16.25 2.46 -2.49
N SER A 420 15.14 2.25 -3.19
CA SER A 420 15.08 1.76 -4.57
C SER A 420 15.31 2.83 -5.63
N ASP A 421 15.36 4.11 -5.23
CA ASP A 421 15.45 5.25 -6.14
C ASP A 421 16.65 6.14 -5.74
N PRO A 422 17.19 6.93 -6.70
CA PRO A 422 18.26 7.89 -6.42
C PRO A 422 17.87 8.91 -5.35
N ILE A 423 18.87 9.55 -4.77
CA ILE A 423 18.67 10.58 -3.76
C ILE A 423 17.73 11.69 -4.27
N LEU A 424 16.65 11.91 -3.53
CA LEU A 424 15.64 12.93 -3.83
C LEU A 424 16.23 14.34 -3.71
N ASP A 425 15.65 15.28 -4.45
CA ASP A 425 16.10 16.68 -4.44
C ASP A 425 15.95 17.33 -3.06
N GLU A 426 14.94 16.95 -2.27
CA GLU A 426 14.79 17.43 -0.89
C GLU A 426 15.98 17.04 0.02
N SER A 427 16.47 15.81 -0.13
CA SER A 427 17.61 15.29 0.65
C SER A 427 18.91 15.98 0.27
N LYS A 428 19.00 16.56 -0.93
CA LYS A 428 20.16 17.33 -1.37
C LYS A 428 20.33 18.62 -0.56
N LEU A 429 19.24 19.17 -0.01
CA LEU A 429 19.27 20.39 0.83
C LEU A 429 20.07 20.16 2.12
N ILE A 430 20.05 18.94 2.66
CA ILE A 430 20.71 18.55 3.93
C ILE A 430 21.88 17.58 3.74
N LEU A 431 22.35 17.43 2.50
CA LEU A 431 23.36 16.44 2.12
C LEU A 431 24.67 16.53 2.91
N PRO A 432 25.22 17.73 3.22
CA PRO A 432 26.42 17.83 4.04
C PRO A 432 26.25 17.20 5.43
N HIS A 433 25.06 17.33 6.04
CA HIS A 433 24.77 16.75 7.34
C HIS A 433 24.64 15.23 7.26
N LEU A 434 23.93 14.71 6.25
CA LEU A 434 23.79 13.26 6.03
C LEU A 434 25.15 12.56 5.84
N ARG A 435 26.06 13.20 5.09
CA ARG A 435 27.44 12.71 4.92
C ARG A 435 28.18 12.67 6.25
N LYS A 436 28.13 13.75 7.03
CA LYS A 436 28.78 13.83 8.35
C LYS A 436 28.26 12.79 9.35
N LEU A 437 26.97 12.45 9.30
CA LEU A 437 26.41 11.34 10.10
C LEU A 437 26.95 10.00 9.61
N THR A 438 26.94 9.78 8.30
CA THR A 438 27.40 8.52 7.71
C THR A 438 28.90 8.30 7.98
N GLU A 439 29.74 9.32 7.87
CA GLU A 439 31.17 9.29 8.22
C GLU A 439 31.42 8.94 9.69
N ARG A 440 30.47 9.23 10.59
CA ARG A 440 30.50 8.83 12.00
C ARG A 440 30.11 7.36 12.21
N GLY A 441 29.63 6.68 11.17
CA GLY A 441 29.08 5.33 11.22
C GLY A 441 27.58 5.28 11.54
N TRP A 442 26.87 6.41 11.42
CA TRP A 442 25.41 6.49 11.55
C TRP A 442 24.80 6.41 10.15
N TRP A 443 24.37 5.21 9.76
CA TRP A 443 23.92 4.96 8.40
C TRP A 443 22.47 5.37 8.21
N THR A 444 22.27 6.49 7.51
CA THR A 444 20.96 7.12 7.34
C THR A 444 20.06 6.36 6.38
N VAL A 445 18.81 6.14 6.77
CA VAL A 445 17.77 5.38 6.03
C VAL A 445 16.45 6.15 5.87
N GLY A 446 16.40 7.40 6.34
CA GLY A 446 15.30 8.32 6.13
C GLY A 446 15.66 9.70 6.64
N SER A 447 15.24 10.75 5.94
CA SER A 447 15.49 12.13 6.34
C SER A 447 14.54 13.08 5.66
N GLN A 448 14.30 14.23 6.29
CA GLN A 448 13.55 15.33 5.69
C GLN A 448 14.11 16.66 6.22
N PRO A 449 14.25 17.71 5.37
CA PRO A 449 14.63 19.04 5.82
C PRO A 449 13.51 19.73 6.63
N ALA A 450 13.84 20.83 7.29
CA ALA A 450 12.83 21.74 7.83
C ALA A 450 12.37 22.71 6.73
N VAL A 451 11.06 22.95 6.66
CA VAL A 451 10.43 23.86 5.69
C VAL A 451 9.41 24.72 6.41
N ASP A 452 9.53 26.03 6.28
CA ASP A 452 8.62 27.02 6.88
C ASP A 452 7.82 27.76 5.80
N GLY A 453 6.66 27.19 5.43
CA GLY A 453 5.66 27.88 4.62
C GLY A 453 6.10 28.18 3.19
N ILE A 454 6.63 27.18 2.50
CA ILE A 454 6.99 27.30 1.08
C ILE A 454 5.77 27.16 0.18
N ASP A 455 5.81 27.73 -1.02
CA ASP A 455 4.70 27.63 -1.97
C ASP A 455 4.41 26.16 -2.32
N SER A 456 3.13 25.78 -2.33
CA SER A 456 2.70 24.41 -2.65
C SER A 456 3.08 23.95 -4.06
N SER A 457 3.46 24.86 -4.95
CA SER A 457 3.98 24.57 -6.29
C SER A 457 5.51 24.52 -6.38
N ASP A 458 6.23 24.62 -5.25
CA ASP A 458 7.68 24.45 -5.21
C ASP A 458 8.10 23.11 -5.85
N PRO A 459 9.11 23.10 -6.73
CA PRO A 459 9.48 21.91 -7.49
C PRO A 459 10.17 20.81 -6.65
N VAL A 460 10.64 21.12 -5.45
CA VAL A 460 11.40 20.21 -4.59
C VAL A 460 10.53 19.63 -3.49
N VAL A 461 9.85 20.49 -2.73
CA VAL A 461 9.07 20.10 -1.53
C VAL A 461 7.58 20.42 -1.64
N GLY A 462 7.16 21.08 -2.73
CA GLY A 462 5.77 21.46 -2.95
C GLY A 462 4.86 20.27 -3.28
N TRP A 463 3.67 20.27 -2.68
CA TRP A 463 2.61 19.30 -2.96
C TRP A 463 1.23 19.92 -2.71
N GLY A 464 0.19 19.29 -3.25
CA GLY A 464 -1.21 19.69 -3.06
C GLY A 464 -1.70 20.77 -4.06
N PRO A 465 -2.88 21.37 -3.81
CA PRO A 465 -3.42 22.43 -4.65
C PRO A 465 -2.51 23.65 -4.76
N ARG A 466 -2.51 24.31 -5.92
CA ARG A 466 -1.81 25.60 -6.11
C ARG A 466 -2.33 26.68 -5.17
N ASN A 467 -1.49 27.69 -4.89
CA ASN A 467 -1.78 28.80 -3.98
C ASN A 467 -2.00 28.34 -2.53
N GLY A 468 -1.21 27.37 -2.08
CA GLY A 468 -1.12 26.95 -0.69
C GLY A 468 0.31 27.06 -0.16
N TYR A 469 0.48 26.66 1.09
CA TYR A 469 1.77 26.65 1.78
C TYR A 469 2.04 25.28 2.39
N VAL A 470 3.27 24.78 2.22
CA VAL A 470 3.76 23.50 2.76
C VAL A 470 4.77 23.75 3.88
N PHE A 471 4.72 22.90 4.89
CA PHE A 471 5.57 22.96 6.08
C PHE A 471 6.12 21.56 6.41
N GLN A 472 7.36 21.53 6.91
CA GLN A 472 8.04 20.31 7.30
C GLN A 472 8.85 20.53 8.58
N LYS A 473 8.74 19.61 9.54
CA LYS A 473 9.74 19.46 10.60
C LYS A 473 10.89 18.62 10.07
N SER A 474 12.11 19.00 10.43
CA SER A 474 13.28 18.19 10.12
C SER A 474 13.30 16.92 10.98
N PHE A 475 13.58 15.79 10.35
CA PHE A 475 13.93 14.56 11.05
C PHE A 475 15.04 13.81 10.33
N VAL A 476 15.72 12.94 11.05
CA VAL A 476 16.69 12.00 10.48
C VAL A 476 16.53 10.64 11.15
N GLU A 477 16.69 9.59 10.36
CA GLU A 477 16.63 8.21 10.81
C GLU A 477 17.86 7.43 10.34
N PHE A 478 18.47 6.66 11.23
CA PHE A 478 19.73 5.97 10.97
C PHE A 478 19.93 4.75 11.88
N PHE A 479 20.85 3.86 11.47
CA PHE A 479 21.36 2.78 12.33
C PHE A 479 22.62 3.20 13.07
N CYS A 480 22.66 3.02 14.39
CA CYS A 480 23.83 3.32 15.24
C CYS A 480 24.03 2.26 16.33
N THR A 481 25.07 2.41 17.16
CA THR A 481 25.32 1.52 18.30
C THR A 481 24.47 1.90 19.51
N GLU A 482 24.43 1.02 20.51
CA GLU A 482 23.75 1.31 21.77
C GLU A 482 24.42 2.46 22.54
N GLU A 483 25.76 2.59 22.47
CA GLU A 483 26.47 3.73 23.06
C GLU A 483 26.03 5.07 22.47
N ASP A 484 25.79 5.10 21.15
CA ASP A 484 25.27 6.29 20.48
C ASP A 484 23.84 6.61 20.92
N VAL A 485 22.98 5.59 21.11
CA VAL A 485 21.63 5.78 21.68
C VAL A 485 21.75 6.43 23.05
N ASN A 486 22.53 5.86 23.97
CA ASN A 486 22.71 6.40 25.32
C ASN A 486 23.20 7.86 25.31
N MET A 487 24.09 8.21 24.37
CA MET A 487 24.55 9.58 24.17
C MET A 487 23.43 10.51 23.70
N ILE A 488 22.60 10.07 22.75
CA ILE A 488 21.45 10.82 22.24
C ILE A 488 20.43 11.04 23.36
N GLU A 489 20.09 10.01 24.14
CA GLU A 489 19.12 10.10 25.25
C GLU A 489 19.58 11.14 26.28
N LYS A 490 20.85 11.08 26.68
CA LYS A 490 21.44 12.05 27.58
C LYS A 490 21.37 13.46 27.01
N LYS A 491 21.71 13.64 25.74
CA LYS A 491 21.70 14.95 25.09
C LYS A 491 20.29 15.53 24.97
N VAL A 492 19.29 14.70 24.65
CA VAL A 492 17.87 15.11 24.62
C VAL A 492 17.41 15.52 26.01
N ALA A 493 17.78 14.79 27.07
CA ALA A 493 17.44 15.15 28.44
C ALA A 493 18.10 16.47 28.90
N GLU A 494 19.35 16.73 28.50
CA GLU A 494 20.11 17.90 28.94
C GLU A 494 19.85 19.16 28.10
N LYS A 495 19.67 18.99 26.78
CA LYS A 495 19.65 20.09 25.80
C LYS A 495 18.43 20.07 24.87
N GLY A 496 17.57 19.06 24.96
CA GLY A 496 16.42 18.92 24.05
C GLY A 496 15.30 19.93 24.33
N ASP A 497 15.15 20.40 25.58
CA ASP A 497 14.21 21.46 26.01
C ASP A 497 12.77 21.32 25.47
N GLY A 498 12.29 20.08 25.31
CA GLY A 498 10.98 19.78 24.72
C GLY A 498 10.88 19.98 23.20
N TRP A 499 11.93 20.45 22.54
CA TRP A 499 12.01 20.64 21.09
C TRP A 499 12.44 19.40 20.32
N VAL A 500 13.04 18.42 21.02
CA VAL A 500 13.57 17.21 20.39
C VAL A 500 12.86 15.97 20.89
N HIS A 501 12.31 15.22 19.94
CA HIS A 501 11.77 13.89 20.17
C HIS A 501 12.63 12.84 19.49
N TYR A 502 12.75 11.66 20.10
CA TYR A 502 13.42 10.52 19.48
C TYR A 502 12.68 9.21 19.71
N TYR A 503 12.88 8.27 18.78
CA TYR A 503 12.57 6.86 18.95
C TYR A 503 13.85 6.05 18.70
N ALA A 504 14.14 5.06 19.52
CA ALA A 504 15.24 4.13 19.33
C ALA A 504 14.73 2.71 19.59
N ALA A 505 14.99 1.75 18.68
CA ALA A 505 14.62 0.36 18.91
C ALA A 505 15.57 -0.62 18.21
N ASN A 506 15.65 -1.85 18.74
CA ASN A 506 16.47 -2.92 18.17
C ASN A 506 15.65 -4.15 17.74
N SER A 507 16.31 -5.11 17.10
CA SER A 507 15.70 -6.39 16.68
C SER A 507 15.30 -7.29 17.85
N LYS A 508 15.81 -7.04 19.06
CA LYS A 508 15.53 -7.83 20.27
C LYS A 508 14.31 -7.33 21.07
N GLY A 509 13.63 -6.30 20.57
CA GLY A 509 12.42 -5.75 21.18
C GLY A 509 12.66 -4.64 22.21
N ASP A 510 13.89 -4.17 22.41
CA ASP A 510 14.14 -2.95 23.18
C ASP A 510 13.63 -1.74 22.40
N CYS A 511 12.91 -0.85 23.07
CA CYS A 511 12.36 0.37 22.50
C CYS A 511 12.40 1.49 23.55
N ARG A 512 13.08 2.59 23.20
CA ARG A 512 13.31 3.75 24.05
C ARG A 512 12.87 5.02 23.32
N THR A 513 12.22 5.92 24.05
CA THR A 513 11.69 7.18 23.48
C THR A 513 11.35 8.15 24.60
N ASN A 514 11.41 9.46 24.33
CA ASN A 514 10.83 10.50 25.17
C ASN A 514 9.43 10.97 24.70
N VAL A 515 8.89 10.34 23.65
CA VAL A 515 7.55 10.64 23.15
C VAL A 515 6.51 9.93 24.01
N PRO A 516 5.45 10.61 24.48
CA PRO A 516 4.34 9.97 25.18
C PRO A 516 3.69 8.85 24.36
N ASP A 517 3.04 7.89 25.02
CA ASP A 517 2.42 6.74 24.35
C ASP A 517 1.32 7.11 23.34
N ASP A 518 0.60 8.20 23.60
CA ASP A 518 -0.40 8.81 22.71
C ASP A 518 0.17 9.94 21.83
N GLY A 519 1.47 10.22 21.95
CA GLY A 519 2.16 11.28 21.25
C GLY A 519 2.23 11.02 19.75
N ARG A 520 1.76 12.01 18.97
CA ARG A 520 1.84 12.01 17.51
C ARG A 520 2.60 13.22 17.02
N ASN A 521 3.67 12.98 16.26
CA ASN A 521 4.44 14.05 15.66
C ASN A 521 4.03 14.21 14.20
N ALA A 522 3.11 15.15 13.92
CA ALA A 522 2.94 15.62 12.54
C ALA A 522 4.23 16.32 12.10
N VAL A 523 4.86 15.80 11.06
CA VAL A 523 6.14 16.31 10.53
C VAL A 523 6.01 16.91 9.14
N THR A 524 4.91 16.67 8.42
CA THR A 524 4.63 17.34 7.13
C THR A 524 3.15 17.72 7.06
N TRP A 525 2.88 18.99 6.77
CA TRP A 525 1.50 19.49 6.62
C TRP A 525 1.43 20.63 5.60
N GLY A 526 0.21 20.89 5.11
CA GLY A 526 -0.08 21.90 4.12
C GLY A 526 -1.35 22.66 4.44
N VAL A 527 -1.37 23.93 4.06
CA VAL A 527 -2.51 24.84 4.20
C VAL A 527 -2.90 25.31 2.81
N PHE A 528 -4.12 24.98 2.39
CA PHE A 528 -4.61 25.23 1.02
C PHE A 528 -5.90 26.06 1.02
N SER A 529 -6.05 26.92 0.01
CA SER A 529 -7.21 27.80 -0.10
C SER A 529 -8.52 27.00 -0.19
N GLY A 530 -9.44 27.25 0.73
CA GLY A 530 -10.76 26.61 0.76
C GLY A 530 -10.76 25.16 1.23
N GLN A 531 -9.69 24.69 1.87
CA GLN A 531 -9.57 23.35 2.44
C GLN A 531 -9.14 23.42 3.92
N GLU A 532 -9.44 22.37 4.67
CA GLU A 532 -8.87 22.20 6.02
C GLU A 532 -7.36 21.93 5.94
N LEU A 533 -6.66 22.03 7.08
CA LEU A 533 -5.24 21.69 7.15
C LEU A 533 -5.05 20.21 6.84
N ILE A 534 -4.15 19.91 5.91
CA ILE A 534 -3.85 18.54 5.50
C ILE A 534 -2.50 18.13 6.09
N GLN A 535 -2.45 17.02 6.81
CA GLN A 535 -1.21 16.44 7.34
C GLN A 535 -0.88 15.15 6.57
N THR A 536 0.28 15.06 5.93
CA THR A 536 0.61 13.91 5.06
C THR A 536 1.57 12.93 5.71
N THR A 537 2.29 13.35 6.75
CA THR A 537 3.37 12.56 7.35
C THR A 537 3.33 12.70 8.87
N ILE A 538 3.16 11.57 9.56
CA ILE A 538 3.13 11.47 11.02
C ILE A 538 4.16 10.45 11.46
N ILE A 539 4.94 10.79 12.48
CA ILE A 539 5.82 9.85 13.18
C ILE A 539 5.28 9.62 14.58
N GLU A 540 4.81 8.40 14.82
CA GLU A 540 4.30 7.92 16.10
C GLU A 540 4.87 6.53 16.43
N ARG A 541 4.71 6.10 17.69
CA ARG A 541 5.32 4.87 18.21
C ARG A 541 4.96 3.64 17.38
N GLN A 542 3.68 3.50 17.01
CA GLN A 542 3.20 2.35 16.23
C GLN A 542 3.81 2.33 14.82
N SER A 543 3.82 3.47 14.12
CA SER A 543 4.44 3.59 12.80
C SER A 543 5.92 3.24 12.84
N PHE A 544 6.64 3.76 13.83
CA PHE A 544 8.07 3.49 14.02
C PHE A 544 8.35 2.02 14.31
N LEU A 545 7.58 1.36 15.18
CA LEU A 545 7.75 -0.06 15.48
C LEU A 545 7.44 -0.95 14.27
N ALA A 546 6.38 -0.64 13.51
CA ALA A 546 6.07 -1.36 12.28
C ALA A 546 7.19 -1.22 11.23
N TRP A 547 7.74 -0.01 11.08
CA TRP A 547 8.88 0.23 10.21
C TRP A 547 10.17 -0.45 10.71
N LYS A 548 10.42 -0.45 12.02
CA LYS A 548 11.58 -1.13 12.62
C LYS A 548 11.65 -2.59 12.19
N GLU A 549 10.55 -3.33 12.27
CA GLU A 549 10.54 -4.74 11.83
C GLU A 549 10.99 -4.89 10.37
N GLU A 550 10.47 -4.03 9.49
CA GLU A 550 10.86 -4.03 8.09
C GLU A 550 12.33 -3.65 7.90
N ALA A 551 12.78 -2.55 8.52
CA ALA A 551 14.15 -2.07 8.43
C ALA A 551 15.19 -3.12 8.86
N PHE A 552 14.90 -3.86 9.94
CA PHE A 552 15.76 -4.96 10.37
C PHE A 552 15.66 -6.17 9.41
N SER A 553 14.48 -6.49 8.88
CA SER A 553 14.33 -7.56 7.90
C SER A 553 15.16 -7.34 6.62
N ILE A 554 15.32 -6.08 6.18
CA ILE A 554 16.15 -5.71 5.02
C ILE A 554 17.61 -6.16 5.20
N TRP A 555 18.17 -6.07 6.42
CA TRP A 555 19.52 -6.55 6.69
C TRP A 555 19.66 -8.06 6.51
N LEU A 556 18.68 -8.83 6.98
CA LEU A 556 18.68 -10.29 6.85
C LEU A 556 18.46 -10.72 5.40
N ASP A 557 17.57 -10.02 4.69
CA ASP A 557 17.33 -10.24 3.28
C ASP A 557 18.60 -9.95 2.48
N TRP A 558 19.30 -8.85 2.76
CA TRP A 558 20.58 -8.57 2.13
C TRP A 558 21.64 -9.64 2.47
N ALA A 559 21.71 -10.08 3.73
CA ALA A 559 22.61 -11.13 4.18
C ALA A 559 22.36 -12.48 3.47
N SER A 560 21.11 -12.76 3.12
CA SER A 560 20.70 -14.03 2.52
C SER A 560 21.29 -14.27 1.12
N PHE A 561 21.74 -13.22 0.42
CA PHE A 561 22.45 -13.30 -0.85
C PHE A 561 23.90 -13.78 -0.76
N TYR A 562 24.46 -13.79 0.45
CA TYR A 562 25.81 -14.29 0.68
C TYR A 562 25.76 -15.69 1.31
N ARG A 563 26.80 -16.50 1.04
CA ARG A 563 26.88 -17.87 1.57
C ARG A 563 26.85 -17.86 3.10
N PRO A 564 26.22 -18.85 3.76
CA PRO A 564 26.11 -18.93 5.22
C PRO A 564 27.39 -18.63 6.02
N ASP A 565 28.54 -19.12 5.57
CA ASP A 565 29.82 -18.97 6.30
C ASP A 565 30.65 -17.74 5.90
N SER A 566 30.15 -16.93 4.96
CA SER A 566 30.87 -15.80 4.37
C SER A 566 31.06 -14.65 5.37
N PRO A 567 32.18 -13.89 5.29
CA PRO A 567 32.38 -12.69 6.09
C PRO A 567 31.25 -11.65 5.94
N GLU A 568 30.73 -11.50 4.72
CA GLU A 568 29.66 -10.56 4.37
C GLU A 568 28.38 -10.87 5.13
N ARG A 569 27.95 -12.14 5.11
CA ARG A 569 26.75 -12.55 5.82
C ARG A 569 26.88 -12.34 7.33
N LYS A 570 28.04 -12.72 7.90
CA LYS A 570 28.30 -12.55 9.34
C LYS A 570 28.26 -11.08 9.76
N LEU A 571 28.78 -10.18 8.93
CA LEU A 571 28.72 -8.73 9.17
C LEU A 571 27.27 -8.22 9.14
N LEU A 572 26.50 -8.58 8.11
CA LEU A 572 25.13 -8.10 7.97
C LEU A 572 24.20 -8.64 9.08
N GLU A 573 24.39 -9.91 9.45
CA GLU A 573 23.70 -10.51 10.60
C GLU A 573 24.14 -9.88 11.92
N SER A 574 25.41 -9.49 12.08
CA SER A 574 25.85 -8.78 13.30
C SER A 574 25.24 -7.39 13.41
N VAL A 575 25.15 -6.65 12.29
CA VAL A 575 24.44 -5.35 12.23
C VAL A 575 22.99 -5.50 12.66
N HIS A 576 22.27 -6.50 12.14
CA HIS A 576 20.90 -6.82 12.54
C HIS A 576 20.79 -7.07 14.06
N ASN A 577 21.75 -7.80 14.65
CA ASN A 577 21.66 -8.26 16.03
C ASN A 577 22.14 -7.25 17.07
N GLU A 578 22.99 -6.29 16.68
CA GLU A 578 23.73 -5.43 17.62
C GLU A 578 23.33 -3.96 17.54
N ARG A 579 22.81 -3.48 16.41
CA ARG A 579 22.49 -2.05 16.22
C ARG A 579 21.07 -1.67 16.64
N PHE A 580 20.89 -0.38 16.84
CA PHE A 580 19.60 0.27 17.01
C PHE A 580 19.23 1.06 15.75
N LEU A 581 17.95 1.03 15.39
CA LEU A 581 17.34 2.01 14.52
C LEU A 581 16.92 3.21 15.37
N VAL A 582 17.31 4.42 14.97
CA VAL A 582 17.00 5.66 15.69
C VAL A 582 16.37 6.67 14.75
N ASN A 583 15.28 7.31 15.18
CA ASN A 583 14.66 8.47 14.55
C ASN A 583 14.75 9.66 15.50
N ILE A 584 15.22 10.82 15.02
CA ILE A 584 15.27 12.08 15.79
C ILE A 584 14.48 13.14 15.02
N ILE A 585 13.58 13.82 15.71
CA ILE A 585 12.70 14.86 15.20
C ILE A 585 13.00 16.16 15.95
N HIS A 586 13.20 17.26 15.22
CA HIS A 586 13.26 18.59 15.81
C HIS A 586 11.97 19.36 15.50
N HIS A 587 11.34 19.91 16.53
CA HIS A 587 10.03 20.57 16.42
C HIS A 587 10.09 22.02 15.97
N ASP A 588 11.23 22.68 16.11
CA ASP A 588 11.42 24.03 15.60
C ASP A 588 11.69 24.02 14.09
N PHE A 589 10.61 23.90 13.32
CA PHE A 589 10.65 23.90 11.85
C PHE A 589 10.98 25.28 11.24
N LYS A 590 10.99 26.34 12.06
CA LYS A 590 11.31 27.70 11.59
C LYS A 590 12.80 27.95 11.47
N VAL A 591 13.60 27.13 12.14
CA VAL A 591 15.06 27.21 12.13
C VAL A 591 15.59 26.01 11.35
N GLU A 592 15.97 26.24 10.11
CA GLU A 592 16.41 25.20 9.15
C GLU A 592 17.50 24.28 9.72
N GLU A 593 18.44 24.86 10.46
CA GLU A 593 19.61 24.17 11.02
C GLU A 593 19.38 23.56 12.42
N ALA A 594 18.18 23.65 12.98
CA ALA A 594 17.96 23.34 14.40
C ALA A 594 18.29 21.89 14.77
N LEU A 595 17.82 20.92 13.97
CA LEU A 595 18.15 19.51 14.16
C LEU A 595 19.66 19.27 14.06
N TRP A 596 20.31 19.85 13.06
CA TRP A 596 21.72 19.60 12.78
C TRP A 596 22.63 20.24 13.83
N THR A 597 22.30 21.46 14.25
CA THR A 597 22.92 22.15 15.38
C THR A 597 22.77 21.29 16.65
N PHE A 598 21.55 20.82 16.94
CA PHE A 598 21.32 19.93 18.07
C PHE A 598 22.15 18.64 17.98
N ILE A 599 22.26 18.00 16.81
CA ILE A 599 23.01 16.75 16.67
C ILE A 599 24.53 16.99 16.79
N PHE A 600 25.06 18.02 16.15
CA PHE A 600 26.51 18.21 16.01
C PHE A 600 27.17 19.08 17.08
N ASP A 601 26.43 19.90 17.81
CA ASP A 601 27.00 20.75 18.86
C ASP A 601 27.47 19.91 20.05
N ALA A 602 28.65 20.21 20.58
CA ALA A 602 29.25 19.48 21.70
C ALA A 602 28.46 19.69 23.00
#